data_AF-A0ABD1PER3-F1
#
_entry.id   AF-A0ABD1PER3-F1
#
_cell.length_a   1.000
_cell.length_b   1.000
_cell.length_c   1.000
_cell.angle_alpha   90.00
_cell.angle_beta   90.00
_cell.angle_gamma   90.00
#
_symmetry.space_group_name_H-M   'P 1'
#
loop_
_entity.id
_entity.type
_entity.pdbx_description
1 polymer ?
#
loop_
_entity_poly.entity_id
_entity_poly.type
_entity_poly.pdbx_seq_one_letter_code
_entity_poly.pdbx_strand_id
1 'polypeptide(L)'
;MTQVTQFLYGRADAWPLAGPKFLHNQLTESLRIFHIFVCHNIDPTSHRTDFKESRAQFLYHLASKHIIDLGEHIFCFIVDLASLYASGRSPKFPCFISALCLANGVPLLPHEEPESPEPPITKRTLGNPVAR
;
A
#
# COMPACT_ATOMS: atom_id res chain seq x y z
N MET A 1 5.34 -14.58 14.30
CA MET A 1 6.22 -14.74 13.12
C MET A 1 6.43 -16.19 12.67
N THR A 2 6.74 -17.14 13.56
CA THR A 2 7.12 -18.52 13.17
C THR A 2 6.05 -19.24 12.36
N GLN A 3 4.78 -19.15 12.77
CA GLN A 3 3.65 -19.76 12.06
C GLN A 3 3.43 -19.18 10.65
N VAL A 4 3.52 -17.86 10.50
CA VAL A 4 3.42 -17.17 9.19
C VAL A 4 4.52 -17.65 8.26
N THR A 5 5.76 -17.70 8.75
CA THR A 5 6.93 -18.11 7.94
C THR A 5 6.83 -19.58 7.51
N GLN A 6 6.45 -20.47 8.43
CA GLN A 6 6.23 -21.88 8.13
C GLN A 6 5.12 -22.09 7.10
N PHE A 7 4.00 -21.38 7.25
CA PHE A 7 2.90 -21.43 6.30
C PHE A 7 3.35 -20.95 4.91
N LEU A 8 4.03 -19.79 4.86
CA LEU A 8 4.40 -19.15 3.61
C LEU A 8 5.42 -19.96 2.80
N TYR A 9 6.36 -20.64 3.48
CA TYR A 9 7.41 -21.44 2.84
C TYR A 9 7.08 -22.93 2.77
N GLY A 10 5.96 -23.36 3.37
CA GLY A 10 5.49 -24.75 3.33
C GLY A 10 6.41 -25.75 4.06
N ARG A 11 7.21 -25.30 5.03
CA ARG A 11 8.15 -26.16 5.77
C ARG A 11 8.30 -25.73 7.23
N ALA A 12 8.39 -26.71 8.14
CA ALA A 12 8.42 -26.49 9.59
C ALA A 12 9.73 -25.87 10.10
N ASP A 13 10.83 -26.07 9.36
CA ASP A 13 12.17 -25.54 9.60
C ASP A 13 12.43 -24.19 8.93
N ALA A 14 11.38 -23.55 8.40
CA ALA A 14 11.44 -22.22 7.83
C ALA A 14 11.88 -21.19 8.88
N TRP A 15 13.18 -21.03 9.06
CA TRP A 15 13.74 -19.95 9.86
C TRP A 15 13.35 -18.63 9.20
N PRO A 16 12.85 -17.63 9.94
CA PRO A 16 12.86 -16.28 9.41
C PRO A 16 14.32 -15.99 9.05
N LEU A 17 14.59 -15.76 7.75
CA LEU A 17 15.89 -15.23 7.32
C LEU A 17 16.22 -14.11 8.27
N ALA A 18 17.40 -14.12 8.89
CA ALA A 18 17.77 -13.13 9.90
C ALA A 18 17.57 -11.71 9.33
N GLY A 19 16.42 -11.09 9.65
CA GLY A 19 15.96 -9.83 9.07
C GLY A 19 14.43 -9.79 8.82
N PRO A 20 13.83 -8.58 8.70
CA PRO A 20 12.39 -8.39 8.53
C PRO A 20 11.90 -8.64 7.09
N LYS A 21 12.63 -9.43 6.31
CA LYS A 21 12.46 -9.55 4.86
C LYS A 21 12.17 -10.99 4.45
N PHE A 22 11.12 -11.15 3.66
CA PHE A 22 10.69 -12.41 3.07
C PHE A 22 11.11 -12.45 1.61
N LEU A 23 11.43 -13.64 1.08
CA LEU A 23 11.86 -13.80 -0.31
C LEU A 23 10.76 -14.44 -1.14
N HIS A 24 10.45 -13.82 -2.28
CA HIS A 24 9.46 -14.35 -3.21
C HIS A 24 9.83 -15.75 -3.71
N ASN A 25 11.11 -16.01 -3.94
CA ASN A 25 11.55 -17.31 -4.42
C ASN A 25 11.48 -18.42 -3.35
N GLN A 26 11.20 -18.11 -2.08
CA GLN A 26 11.05 -19.10 -1.02
C GLN A 26 9.57 -19.43 -0.72
N LEU A 27 8.64 -18.65 -1.26
CA LEU A 27 7.21 -18.92 -1.17
C LEU A 27 6.83 -20.21 -1.89
N THR A 28 5.80 -20.89 -1.40
CA THR A 28 5.13 -21.96 -2.15
C THR A 28 4.58 -21.44 -3.49
N GLU A 29 4.40 -22.31 -4.47
CA GLU A 29 3.99 -21.91 -5.83
C GLU A 29 2.69 -21.11 -5.85
N SER A 30 1.67 -21.56 -5.11
CA SER A 30 0.39 -20.83 -5.01
C SER A 30 0.56 -19.45 -4.39
N LEU A 31 1.41 -19.33 -3.37
CA LEU A 31 1.67 -18.06 -2.69
C LEU A 31 2.53 -17.11 -3.52
N ARG A 32 3.38 -17.62 -4.43
CA ARG A 32 4.09 -16.78 -5.41
C ARG A 32 3.11 -16.08 -6.35
N ILE A 33 2.10 -16.80 -6.83
CA ILE A 33 1.05 -16.22 -7.68
C ILE A 33 0.28 -15.15 -6.91
N PHE A 34 -0.14 -15.45 -5.68
CA PHE A 34 -0.82 -14.47 -4.84
C PHE A 34 0.04 -13.25 -4.52
N HIS A 35 1.33 -13.44 -4.24
CA HIS A 35 2.26 -12.33 -4.02
C HIS A 35 2.31 -11.40 -5.25
N ILE A 36 2.39 -11.97 -6.46
CA ILE A 36 2.36 -11.18 -7.70
C ILE A 36 1.03 -10.44 -7.85
N PHE A 37 -0.10 -11.10 -7.58
CA PHE A 37 -1.42 -10.48 -7.66
C PHE A 37 -1.55 -9.29 -6.70
N VAL A 38 -1.13 -9.48 -5.44
CA VAL A 38 -1.12 -8.43 -4.40
C VAL A 38 -0.23 -7.26 -4.83
N CYS A 39 0.97 -7.55 -5.34
CA CYS A 39 1.93 -6.54 -5.81
C CYS A 39 1.49 -5.75 -7.04
N HIS A 40 0.43 -6.16 -7.73
CA HIS A 40 -0.15 -5.41 -8.85
C HIS A 40 -1.42 -4.68 -8.47
N ASN A 41 -2.29 -5.30 -7.66
CA ASN A 41 -3.67 -4.86 -7.52
C ASN A 41 -4.02 -4.27 -6.14
N ILE A 42 -3.28 -4.63 -5.08
CA ILE A 42 -3.65 -4.26 -3.70
C ILE A 42 -2.58 -3.36 -3.08
N ASP A 43 -1.33 -3.78 -3.18
CA ASP A 43 -0.16 -3.08 -2.62
C ASP A 43 0.90 -2.96 -3.71
N PRO A 44 0.73 -2.00 -4.65
CA PRO A 44 1.54 -1.94 -5.86
C PRO A 44 3.03 -1.71 -5.57
N THR A 45 3.88 -2.58 -6.13
CA THR A 45 5.34 -2.44 -6.03
C THR A 45 6.06 -2.93 -7.29
N SER A 46 7.11 -2.19 -7.67
CA SER A 46 8.05 -2.55 -8.74
C SER A 46 9.06 -3.61 -8.27
N HIS A 47 9.42 -3.59 -6.98
CA HIS A 47 10.34 -4.56 -6.39
C HIS A 47 9.56 -5.74 -5.82
N ARG A 48 9.86 -6.95 -6.32
CA ARG A 48 9.09 -8.17 -6.02
C ARG A 48 9.97 -9.36 -5.63
N THR A 49 11.28 -9.17 -5.55
CA THR A 49 12.21 -10.24 -5.15
C THR A 49 12.15 -10.48 -3.64
N ASP A 50 11.98 -9.41 -2.86
CA ASP A 50 11.73 -9.44 -1.42
C ASP A 50 10.49 -8.62 -1.03
N PHE A 51 9.98 -8.86 0.18
CA PHE A 51 8.86 -8.10 0.75
C PHE A 51 8.94 -8.06 2.28
N LYS A 52 8.24 -7.08 2.86
CA LYS A 52 8.21 -6.82 4.31
C LYS A 52 7.20 -7.72 5.02
N GLU A 53 7.30 -7.75 6.35
CA GLU A 53 6.39 -8.49 7.23
C GLU A 53 4.91 -8.14 7.02
N SER A 54 4.54 -6.88 6.83
CA SER A 54 3.14 -6.48 6.63
C SER A 54 2.49 -7.21 5.45
N ARG A 55 3.22 -7.35 4.34
CA ARG A 55 2.76 -8.08 3.15
C ARG A 55 2.78 -9.59 3.36
N ALA A 56 3.72 -10.10 4.15
CA ALA A 56 3.74 -11.51 4.56
C ALA A 56 2.52 -11.89 5.40
N GLN A 57 2.15 -11.03 6.35
CA GLN A 57 0.96 -11.18 7.16
C GLN A 57 -0.31 -11.11 6.30
N PHE A 58 -0.40 -10.14 5.39
CA PHE A 58 -1.50 -10.05 4.44
C PHE A 58 -1.67 -11.34 3.62
N LEU A 59 -0.59 -11.86 3.03
CA LEU A 59 -0.60 -13.11 2.27
C LEU A 59 -1.04 -14.30 3.13
N TYR A 60 -0.58 -14.36 4.38
CA TYR A 60 -1.00 -15.40 5.31
C TYR A 60 -2.50 -15.34 5.60
N HIS A 61 -3.05 -14.16 5.90
CA HIS A 61 -4.49 -14.00 6.14
C HIS A 61 -5.31 -14.33 4.89
N LEU A 62 -4.85 -13.91 3.71
CA LEU A 62 -5.52 -14.16 2.44
C LEU A 62 -5.60 -15.66 2.15
N ALA A 63 -4.46 -16.35 2.25
CA ALA A 63 -4.37 -17.78 1.97
C ALA A 63 -5.02 -18.66 3.04
N SER A 64 -5.05 -18.18 4.30
CA SER A 64 -5.76 -18.85 5.41
C SER A 64 -7.27 -18.58 5.40
N LYS A 65 -7.78 -17.82 4.43
CA LYS A 65 -9.20 -17.44 4.32
C LYS A 65 -9.71 -16.68 5.55
N HIS A 66 -8.83 -15.94 6.21
CA HIS A 66 -9.24 -15.02 7.25
C HIS A 66 -9.96 -13.81 6.63
N ILE A 67 -10.90 -13.23 7.37
CA ILE A 67 -11.53 -11.97 6.98
C ILE A 67 -10.45 -10.88 7.06
N ILE A 68 -10.31 -10.10 5.99
CA ILE A 68 -9.39 -8.97 5.91
C ILE A 68 -10.24 -7.72 5.65
N ASP A 69 -10.08 -6.70 6.50
CA ASP A 69 -10.55 -5.36 6.16
C ASP A 69 -9.61 -4.76 5.12
N LEU A 70 -9.98 -4.91 3.85
CA LEU A 70 -9.18 -4.41 2.73
C LEU A 70 -9.13 -2.88 2.71
N GLY A 71 -10.19 -2.21 3.20
CA GLY A 71 -10.25 -0.74 3.25
C GLY A 71 -9.27 -0.17 4.26
N GLU A 72 -9.25 -0.74 5.47
CA GLU A 72 -8.27 -0.39 6.51
C GLU A 72 -6.83 -0.69 6.05
N HIS A 73 -6.61 -1.82 5.39
CA HIS A 73 -5.28 -2.16 4.87
C HIS A 73 -4.76 -1.14 3.85
N ILE A 74 -5.60 -0.75 2.88
CA ILE A 74 -5.27 0.27 1.87
C ILE A 74 -5.03 1.63 2.55
N PHE A 75 -5.87 2.01 3.50
CA PHE A 75 -5.72 3.26 4.24
C PHE A 75 -4.38 3.33 4.98
N CYS A 76 -4.03 2.28 5.75
CA CYS A 76 -2.75 2.20 6.46
C CYS A 76 -1.56 2.27 5.50
N PHE A 77 -1.62 1.57 4.37
CA PHE A 77 -0.59 1.64 3.34
C PHE A 77 -0.40 3.06 2.79
N ILE A 78 -1.48 3.79 2.56
CA ILE A 78 -1.45 5.19 2.10
C ILE A 78 -0.80 6.09 3.17
N VAL A 79 -1.15 5.92 4.45
CA VAL A 79 -0.58 6.69 5.57
C VAL A 79 0.92 6.43 5.70
N ASP A 80 1.36 5.18 5.57
CA ASP A 80 2.78 4.81 5.61
C ASP A 80 3.56 5.45 4.47
N LEU A 81 3.02 5.43 3.25
CA LEU A 81 3.61 6.12 2.11
C LEU A 81 3.66 7.63 2.34
N ALA A 82 2.57 8.25 2.79
CA ALA A 82 2.54 9.68 3.09
C ALA A 82 3.60 10.08 4.12
N SER A 83 3.79 9.25 5.15
CA SER A 83 4.82 9.46 6.18
C SER A 83 6.24 9.35 5.63
N LEU A 84 6.51 8.41 4.71
CA LEU A 84 7.79 8.27 4.03
C LEU A 84 8.13 9.47 3.11
N TYR A 85 7.11 10.03 2.44
CA TYR A 85 7.27 11.15 1.50
C TYR A 85 7.00 12.53 2.13
N ALA A 86 6.73 12.59 3.44
CA ALA A 86 6.64 13.83 4.23
C ALA A 86 7.92 14.68 4.18
N SER A 87 9.01 14.16 3.60
CA SER A 87 10.22 14.89 3.16
C SER A 87 10.00 15.86 1.97
N GLY A 88 8.76 16.25 1.68
CA GLY A 88 8.43 17.35 0.76
C GLY A 88 7.79 16.93 -0.57
N ARG A 89 7.34 15.68 -0.72
CA ARG A 89 6.52 15.26 -1.86
C ARG A 89 5.23 14.65 -1.34
N SER A 90 4.15 15.43 -1.34
CA SER A 90 2.82 14.86 -1.08
C SER A 90 2.56 13.70 -2.05
N PRO A 91 2.15 12.52 -1.58
CA PRO A 91 1.64 11.50 -2.47
C PRO A 91 0.39 12.08 -3.14
N LYS A 92 0.41 12.18 -4.47
CA LYS A 92 -0.76 12.61 -5.28
C LYS A 92 -1.80 11.48 -5.32
N PHE A 93 -2.32 11.06 -4.18
CA PHE A 93 -3.12 9.82 -4.06
C PHE A 93 -4.52 9.92 -3.43
N PRO A 94 -5.02 11.04 -2.85
CA PRO A 94 -6.45 11.16 -2.57
C PRO A 94 -7.31 11.01 -3.84
N CYS A 95 -6.74 11.34 -5.00
CA CYS A 95 -7.38 11.19 -6.30
C CYS A 95 -7.44 9.75 -6.83
N PHE A 96 -6.82 8.76 -6.19
CA PHE A 96 -6.82 7.38 -6.74
C PHE A 96 -8.14 6.66 -6.52
N ILE A 97 -8.76 6.79 -5.34
CA ILE A 97 -10.08 6.22 -5.07
C ILE A 97 -11.14 6.94 -5.91
N SER A 98 -11.12 8.29 -5.94
CA SER A 98 -12.02 9.08 -6.79
C SER A 98 -11.84 8.78 -8.28
N ALA A 99 -10.61 8.61 -8.77
CA ALA A 99 -10.35 8.22 -10.15
C ALA A 99 -10.79 6.79 -10.48
N LEU A 100 -10.64 5.85 -9.53
CA LEU A 100 -11.13 4.47 -9.69
C LEU A 100 -12.66 4.43 -9.73
N CYS A 101 -13.33 5.19 -8.87
CA CYS A 101 -14.78 5.35 -8.87
C CYS A 101 -15.28 5.97 -10.18
N LEU A 102 -14.64 7.05 -10.65
CA LEU A 102 -14.93 7.67 -11.95
C LEU A 102 -14.75 6.70 -13.13
N ALA A 103 -13.64 5.95 -13.16
CA ALA A 103 -13.35 4.99 -14.22
C ALA A 103 -14.38 3.85 -14.31
N ASN A 104 -15.09 3.56 -13.20
CA ASN A 104 -16.17 2.59 -13.14
C ASN A 104 -17.57 3.23 -13.22
N GLY A 105 -17.65 4.50 -13.62
CA GLY A 105 -18.90 5.20 -13.88
C GLY A 105 -19.62 5.74 -12.66
N VAL A 106 -18.96 5.81 -11.50
CA VAL A 106 -19.51 6.49 -10.31
C VAL A 106 -19.32 8.00 -10.52
N PRO A 107 -20.40 8.79 -10.60
CA PRO A 107 -20.29 10.24 -10.78
C PRO A 107 -19.72 10.89 -9.52
N LEU A 108 -18.80 11.83 -9.68
CA LEU A 108 -18.40 12.71 -8.58
C LEU A 108 -19.51 13.74 -8.32
N LEU A 109 -19.81 13.97 -7.04
CA LEU A 109 -20.66 15.08 -6.66
C LEU A 109 -19.88 16.40 -6.80
N PRO A 110 -20.56 17.55 -6.98
CA PRO A 110 -19.90 18.85 -7.24
C PRO A 110 -18.92 19.33 -6.16
N HIS A 111 -18.94 18.73 -4.97
CA HIS A 111 -18.05 19.01 -3.84
C HIS A 111 -16.96 17.95 -3.64
N GLU A 112 -16.92 16.93 -4.50
CA GLU A 112 -15.96 15.83 -4.47
C GLU A 112 -14.92 15.94 -5.60
N GLU A 113 -15.03 16.97 -6.46
CA GLU A 113 -14.00 17.26 -7.45
C GLU A 113 -12.68 17.60 -6.72
N PRO A 114 -11.59 16.87 -7.00
CA PRO A 114 -10.33 17.14 -6.36
C PRO A 114 -9.84 18.53 -6.78
N GLU A 115 -9.69 19.41 -5.80
CA GLU A 115 -9.06 20.71 -6.02
C GLU A 115 -7.65 20.51 -6.58
N SER A 116 -7.24 21.40 -7.48
CA SER A 116 -5.87 21.41 -7.95
C SER A 116 -4.94 21.62 -6.77
N PRO A 117 -3.89 20.80 -6.58
CA PRO A 117 -3.02 20.91 -5.43
C PRO A 117 -2.42 22.32 -5.41
N GLU A 118 -2.52 22.97 -4.25
CA GLU A 118 -1.89 24.27 -4.06
C GLU A 118 -0.38 24.15 -4.35
N PRO A 119 0.21 25.14 -5.02
CA PRO A 119 1.64 25.16 -5.27
C PRO A 119 2.41 25.13 -3.93
N PRO A 120 3.64 24.59 -3.91
CA PRO A 120 4.44 24.53 -2.69
C PRO A 120 4.50 25.88 -1.97
N ILE A 121 4.37 25.87 -0.64
CA ILE A 121 4.52 27.08 0.18
C ILE A 121 5.95 27.62 -0.04
N THR A 122 6.05 28.76 -0.71
CA THR A 122 7.29 29.50 -0.92
C THR A 122 7.29 30.74 -0.03
N LYS A 123 8.45 31.39 0.16
CA LYS A 123 8.52 32.71 0.84
C LYS A 123 7.58 33.75 0.21
N ARG A 124 7.17 33.54 -1.05
CA ARG A 124 6.19 34.38 -1.77
C ARG A 124 4.75 34.14 -1.29
N THR A 125 4.40 32.91 -0.89
CA THR A 125 3.06 32.54 -0.40
C THR A 125 2.85 32.89 1.09
N LEU A 126 3.92 32.97 1.88
CA LEU A 126 3.87 33.41 3.29
C LEU A 126 3.82 34.95 3.45
N GLY A 127 4.09 35.71 2.39
CA GLY A 127 4.26 37.17 2.44
C GLY A 127 3.02 38.00 2.15
N ASN A 128 1.93 37.40 1.66
CA ASN A 128 0.67 38.11 1.45
C ASN A 128 -0.36 37.61 2.47
N PRO A 129 -0.63 38.36 3.55
CA PRO A 129 -1.91 38.21 4.23
C PRO A 129 -2.96 38.68 3.23
N VAL A 130 -3.62 37.74 2.56
CA VAL A 130 -4.84 38.05 1.82
C VAL A 130 -5.88 38.39 2.88
N ALA A 131 -6.14 39.68 3.01
CA ALA A 131 -7.29 40.18 3.73
C ALA A 131 -8.56 39.74 2.98
N ARG A 132 -9.53 39.24 3.78
CA ARG A 132 -10.94 38.91 3.48
C ARG A 132 -11.22 37.47 3.13
#